data_AF-A4WY66-F1
#
_entry.id   AF-A4WY66-F1
#
_cell.length_a   1.000
_cell.length_b   1.000
_cell.length_c   1.000
_cell.angle_alpha   90.00
_cell.angle_beta   90.00
_cell.angle_gamma   90.00
#
_symmetry.space_group_name_H-M   'P 1'
#
loop_
_entity.id
_entity.type
_entity.pdbx_description
1 polymer ?
#
loop_
_entity_poly.entity_id
_entity_poly.type
_entity_poly.pdbx_seq_one_letter_code
_entity_poly.pdbx_strand_id
1 'polypeptide(L)' 'MRATTDAALLRLMIGESDDGKGRPMYKAPVFKAREPGLVGATVLRGAMGFGRSSRMHGWRSHAGGCAN' A
#
# COMPACT_ATOMS: atom_id res chain seq x y z
N MET A 1 -12.34 -30.78 13.56
CA MET A 1 -13.29 -29.80 13.02
C MET A 1 -12.61 -28.43 12.99
N ARG A 2 -12.55 -27.76 11.83
CA ARG A 2 -11.98 -26.41 11.70
C ARG A 2 -13.08 -25.43 12.02
N ALA A 3 -12.95 -24.68 13.12
CA ALA A 3 -13.85 -23.56 13.38
C ALA A 3 -13.59 -22.48 12.31
N THR A 4 -14.61 -22.13 11.55
CA THR A 4 -14.58 -20.99 10.64
C THR A 4 -14.86 -19.73 11.46
N THR A 5 -13.81 -19.05 11.92
CA THR A 5 -13.92 -17.71 12.49
C THR A 5 -14.20 -16.70 11.38
N ASP A 6 -15.13 -15.78 11.63
CA ASP A 6 -15.41 -14.67 10.73
C ASP A 6 -14.17 -13.77 10.60
N ALA A 7 -13.82 -13.41 9.37
CA ALA A 7 -12.66 -12.58 9.07
C ALA A 7 -12.95 -11.67 7.88
N ALA A 8 -12.51 -10.42 7.97
CA ALA A 8 -12.61 -9.44 6.89
C ALA A 8 -11.23 -9.13 6.31
N LEU A 9 -11.13 -9.07 4.98
CA LEU A 9 -9.92 -8.63 4.27
C LEU A 9 -10.11 -7.18 3.80
N LEU A 10 -9.34 -6.25 4.37
CA LEU A 10 -9.24 -4.89 3.84
C LEU A 10 -8.18 -4.84 2.73
N ARG A 11 -8.57 -4.39 1.54
CA ARG A 11 -7.65 -4.17 0.42
C ARG A 11 -7.64 -2.70 0.01
N LEU A 12 -6.46 -2.09 0.05
CA LEU A 12 -6.24 -0.70 -0.34
C LEU A 12 -5.46 -0.67 -1.66
N MET A 13 -5.97 0.09 -2.63
CA MET A 13 -5.29 0.36 -3.90
C MET A 13 -4.75 1.79 -3.85
N ILE A 14 -3.44 1.93 -3.80
CA ILE A 14 -2.74 3.21 -3.65
C ILE A 14 -1.72 3.32 -4.78
N GLY A 15 -1.61 4.49 -5.40
CA GLY A 15 -0.59 4.74 -6.41
C GLY A 15 0.80 4.77 -5.76
N GLU A 16 1.80 4.19 -6.41
CA GLU A 16 3.21 4.28 -5.95
C GLU A 16 3.69 5.74 -5.85
N SER A 17 3.06 6.60 -6.66
CA SER A 17 3.36 8.03 -6.74
C SER A 17 2.73 8.86 -5.62
N ASP A 18 1.80 8.29 -4.87
CA ASP A 18 1.08 9.04 -3.86
C ASP A 18 1.99 9.25 -2.66
N ASP A 19 2.28 10.51 -2.39
CA ASP A 19 2.98 10.97 -1.20
C ASP A 19 2.02 11.64 -0.22
N GLY A 20 2.28 11.45 1.06
CA GLY A 20 1.59 12.13 2.14
C GLY A 20 2.61 12.63 3.14
N LYS A 21 2.67 13.94 3.37
CA LYS A 21 3.64 14.58 4.28
C LYS A 21 5.10 14.18 3.96
N GLY A 22 5.45 14.11 2.67
CA GLY A 22 6.80 13.74 2.21
C GLY A 22 7.17 12.27 2.38
N ARG A 23 6.19 11.38 2.65
CA ARG A 23 6.42 9.94 2.81
C ARG A 23 5.53 9.16 1.84
N PRO A 24 6.00 8.03 1.29
CA PRO A 24 5.17 7.18 0.45
C PRO A 24 3.90 6.73 1.17
N MET A 25 2.74 6.99 0.57
CA MET A 25 1.43 6.84 1.21
C MET A 25 1.11 5.37 1.55
N TYR A 26 1.65 4.40 0.80
CA TYR A 26 1.48 2.97 1.07
C TYR A 26 1.98 2.52 2.45
N LYS A 27 2.87 3.29 3.08
CA LYS A 27 3.40 2.98 4.42
C LYS A 27 2.40 3.30 5.53
N ALA A 28 1.56 4.32 5.35
CA ALA A 28 0.65 4.79 6.40
C ALA A 28 -0.36 3.73 6.87
N PRO A 29 -1.03 2.96 5.97
CA PRO A 29 -1.93 1.90 6.39
C PRO A 29 -1.24 0.78 7.18
N VAL A 30 0.01 0.44 6.86
CA VAL A 30 0.77 -0.59 7.58
C VAL A 30 1.07 -0.15 9.00
N PHE A 31 1.54 1.08 9.18
CA PHE A 31 1.76 1.64 10.51
C PHE A 31 0.45 1.75 11.30
N LYS A 32 -0.63 2.19 10.65
CA LYS A 32 -1.95 2.29 11.27
C LYS A 32 -2.52 0.93 11.68
N ALA A 33 -2.32 -0.12 10.87
CA ALA A 33 -2.76 -1.48 11.19
C ALA A 33 -2.00 -2.05 12.40
N ARG A 34 -0.75 -1.65 12.60
CA ARG A 34 0.05 -2.08 13.75
C ARG A 34 -0.43 -1.46 15.07
N GLU A 35 -0.91 -0.22 15.07
CA GLU A 35 -1.31 0.50 16.29
C GLU A 35 -2.38 -0.22 17.13
N PRO A 36 -3.52 -0.68 16.57
CA PRO A 36 -4.51 -1.45 17.30
C PRO A 36 -4.20 -2.96 17.37
N GLY A 37 -3.03 -3.40 16.86
CA GLY A 37 -2.62 -4.79 16.93
C GLY A 37 -3.33 -5.73 15.94
N LEU A 38 -3.58 -5.30 14.70
CA LEU A 38 -4.07 -6.24 13.67
C LEU A 38 -3.08 -7.40 13.50
N VAL A 39 -3.63 -8.59 13.22
CA VAL A 39 -2.88 -9.85 13.08
C VAL A 39 -1.79 -9.76 12.01
N GLY A 40 -1.97 -8.90 11.00
CA GLY A 40 -0.94 -8.59 10.01
C GLY A 40 -1.42 -7.63 8.94
N ALA A 41 -0.46 -7.13 8.15
CA ALA A 41 -0.70 -6.34 6.95
C ALA A 41 0.40 -6.64 5.93
N THR A 42 0.01 -6.82 4.67
CA THR A 42 0.94 -7.12 3.57
C THR A 42 0.80 -6.06 2.49
N VAL A 43 1.94 -5.56 1.99
CA VAL A 43 1.98 -4.63 0.86
C VAL A 43 2.45 -5.38 -0.38
N LEU A 44 1.68 -5.27 -1.46
CA LEU A 44 2.04 -5.79 -2.77
C LEU A 44 2.28 -4.61 -3.71
N ARG A 45 3.33 -4.70 -4.53
CA ARG A 45 3.62 -3.71 -5.56
C ARG A 45 3.37 -4.33 -6.94
N GLY A 46 2.42 -3.77 -7.67
CA GLY A 46 2.15 -4.16 -9.06
C GLY A 46 3.14 -3.52 -10.03
N ALA A 47 3.35 -4.14 -11.19
CA ALA A 47 4.17 -3.56 -12.26
C ALA A 47 3.48 -2.35 -12.92
N MET A 48 2.17 -2.46 -13.16
CA MET A 48 1.32 -1.43 -13.76
C MET A 48 -0.12 -1.54 -13.26
N GLY A 49 -0.86 -0.43 -13.27
CA GLY A 49 -2.30 -0.38 -12.99
C GLY A 49 -2.94 0.92 -13.49
N PHE A 50 -4.26 0.96 -13.60
CA PHE A 50 -5.02 2.17 -13.94
C PHE A 50 -6.19 2.34 -12.97
N GLY A 51 -6.57 3.60 -12.74
CA GLY A 51 -7.67 3.96 -11.84
C GLY A 51 -8.71 4.86 -12.54
N ARG A 52 -9.51 5.56 -11.73
CA ARG A 52 -10.61 6.44 -12.19
C ARG A 52 -10.20 7.53 -13.19
N SER A 53 -8.93 7.95 -13.20
CA SER A 53 -8.39 8.93 -14.14
C SER A 53 -7.92 8.30 -15.47
N SER A 54 -8.01 6.98 -15.63
CA SER A 54 -7.48 6.18 -16.75
C SER A 54 -5.99 6.39 -17.05
N ARG A 55 -5.25 7.07 -16.17
CA ARG A 55 -3.81 7.26 -16.29
C ARG A 55 -3.13 5.94 -15.92
N MET A 56 -2.23 5.48 -16.79
CA MET A 56 -1.38 4.35 -16.43
C MET A 56 -0.41 4.77 -15.32
N HIS A 57 -0.48 4.07 -14.20
CA HIS A 57 0.48 4.12 -13.14
C HIS A 57 1.41 2.92 -13.32
N GLY A 58 2.60 3.18 -13.84
CA GLY A 58 3.67 2.20 -13.91
C GLY A 58 4.66 2.39 -12.77
N TRP A 59 5.49 1.37 -12.56
CA TRP A 59 6.69 1.44 -11.73
C TRP A 59 7.51 2.71 -12.05
N ARG A 60 7.80 3.54 -11.05
CA ARG A 60 8.87 4.53 -11.17
C ARG A 60 10.15 3.90 -10.67
N SER A 61 11.09 3.67 -11.58
CA SER A 61 12.48 3.44 -11.22
C SER A 61 12.98 4.71 -10.54
N HIS A 62 13.08 4.67 -9.21
CA HIS A 62 13.90 5.62 -8.46
C HIS A 62 15.36 5.43 -8.90
N ALA A 63 15.73 6.01 -10.04
CA ALA A 63 17.09 6.42 -10.28
C ALA A 63 17.23 7.81 -9.65
N GLY A 64 17.86 7.87 -8.48
CA GLY A 64 18.32 9.13 -7.90
C GLY A 64 17.76 9.43 -6.51
N GLY A 65 18.68 9.55 -5.56
CA GLY A 65 18.54 10.47 -4.44
C GLY A 65 18.39 9.83 -3.06
N CYS A 66 19.45 9.17 -2.58
CA CYS A 66 19.91 9.56 -1.24
C CYS A 66 20.29 11.04 -1.33
N ALA A 67 19.48 11.91 -0.74
CA ALA A 67 19.86 13.29 -0.46
C ALA A 67 19.38 13.61 0.96
N ASN A 68 20.37 13.59 1.85
CA ASN A 68 20.47 14.11 3.22
C ASN A 68 19.18 14.22 4.07
#